data_AF-A0A652LAY6-F1
#
_entry.id   AF-A0A652LAY6-F1
#
_cell.length_a   1.000
_cell.length_b   1.000
_cell.length_c   1.000
_cell.angle_alpha   90.00
_cell.angle_beta   90.00
_cell.angle_gamma   90.00
#
_symmetry.space_group_name_H-M   'P 1'
#
loop_
_entity.id
_entity.type
_entity.pdbx_description
1 polymer ?
#
loop_
_entity_poly.entity_id
_entity_poly.type
_entity_poly.pdbx_seq_one_letter_code
_entity_poly.pdbx_strand_id
1 'polypeptide(L)'
;MADDLGHRATRHAVVIGGSLAGLLAARVLSEHAERVTVVERDRFPEGPDARPGVPQSRHTHVLVEGGQRALDELLPGFTKELGELGSPVVGMPADMMQLQDGRWFRRTAASTSLFTGPRAQLEWLVRRRVLADPRIETVQGTEIVGLVGDSSRVRGVLLRERGAGADRETRSLAADLVVDASGRGSGASDWLAAIGAEPPHEETIDTGLGYATRVYRGADDASSDALGVNIVPNPRQVYGAVVVPVGEGRHLVTLSGLRDDLPPSDEAGFEEFAKRLPHPLVSEWLAKAEPESAVFGFRNTSNIRRRYDLPGRRPAGFLATGDALCAFNPIYGQGMAVAALSAVALRRALGDTRRTPTTRTVQKALVDASRQAWDISAGADRKMPGATGNATGSRAVDRPVGWYLRRLQERYAGDPQVGAAFRSVLTLSAPMSALFAPAVARAVLFGPVRRTPAGPPLRREAPAGH
;
A
#
# COMPACT_ATOMS: atom_id res chain seq x y z
N MET A 1 -2.36 26.18 23.92
CA MET A 1 -1.68 25.23 24.83
C MET A 1 -2.33 23.84 24.87
N ALA A 2 -3.64 23.67 24.64
CA ALA A 2 -4.31 22.36 24.79
C ALA A 2 -4.12 21.34 23.64
N ASP A 3 -3.60 21.77 22.47
CA ASP A 3 -3.41 20.96 21.26
C ASP A 3 -2.02 21.18 20.64
N ASP A 4 -0.99 21.34 21.48
CA ASP A 4 0.41 21.52 21.04
C ASP A 4 1.11 20.15 20.98
N LEU A 5 1.66 19.80 19.82
CA LEU A 5 2.42 18.56 19.58
C LEU A 5 3.93 18.78 19.32
N GLY A 6 4.44 20.02 19.34
CA GLY A 6 5.72 20.40 18.73
C GLY A 6 6.94 20.47 19.64
N HIS A 7 6.75 20.40 20.94
CA HIS A 7 7.86 20.35 21.90
C HIS A 7 7.83 19.01 22.64
N ARG A 8 8.92 18.65 23.35
CA ARG A 8 9.01 17.50 24.28
C ARG A 8 7.92 17.44 25.39
N ALA A 9 6.85 18.23 25.26
CA ALA A 9 5.65 18.19 26.06
C ALA A 9 4.86 16.88 25.92
N THR A 10 4.95 16.15 24.81
CA THR A 10 4.43 14.77 24.72
C THR A 10 5.35 13.84 25.48
N ARG A 11 5.05 13.56 26.75
CA ARG A 11 5.83 12.62 27.56
C ARG A 11 5.63 11.21 27.06
N HIS A 12 4.40 10.87 26.66
CA HIS A 12 4.06 9.51 26.27
C HIS A 12 3.11 9.48 25.08
N ALA A 13 3.55 8.83 24.00
CA ALA A 13 2.69 8.50 22.86
C ALA A 13 2.32 7.01 22.85
N VAL A 14 1.10 6.70 22.47
CA VAL A 14 0.62 5.33 22.24
C VAL A 14 0.33 5.13 20.77
N VAL A 15 0.86 4.06 20.18
CA VAL A 15 0.55 3.65 18.80
C VAL A 15 -0.26 2.35 18.84
N ILE A 16 -1.43 2.37 18.22
CA ILE A 16 -2.33 1.22 18.14
C ILE A 16 -1.97 0.43 16.88
N GLY A 17 -1.49 -0.80 17.06
CA GLY A 17 -1.10 -1.71 15.98
C GLY A 17 0.39 -1.64 15.64
N GLY A 18 1.04 -2.81 15.61
CA GLY A 18 2.44 -3.00 15.22
C GLY A 18 2.62 -3.30 13.73
N SER A 19 1.77 -2.72 12.87
CA SER A 19 1.89 -2.83 11.41
C SER A 19 3.06 -1.99 10.90
N LEU A 20 3.35 -2.04 9.60
CA LEU A 20 4.33 -1.14 8.97
C LEU A 20 4.03 0.34 9.28
N ALA A 21 2.76 0.75 9.19
CA ALA A 21 2.37 2.12 9.50
C ALA A 21 2.59 2.48 10.98
N GLY A 22 2.26 1.56 11.89
CA GLY A 22 2.43 1.77 13.32
C GLY A 22 3.89 1.82 13.75
N LEU A 23 4.72 0.90 13.26
CA LEU A 23 6.16 0.90 13.56
C LEU A 23 6.87 2.15 13.02
N LEU A 24 6.54 2.58 11.81
CA LEU A 24 7.12 3.80 11.25
C LEU A 24 6.61 5.07 11.96
N ALA A 25 5.34 5.10 12.38
CA ALA A 25 4.83 6.17 13.24
C ALA A 25 5.56 6.19 14.59
N ALA A 26 5.76 5.04 15.24
CA ALA A 26 6.48 4.93 16.49
C ALA A 26 7.93 5.42 16.37
N ARG A 27 8.62 5.05 15.29
CA ARG A 27 9.97 5.53 14.97
C ARG A 27 10.04 7.05 14.88
N VAL A 28 9.06 7.69 14.24
CA VAL A 28 9.01 9.15 14.15
C VAL A 28 8.68 9.77 15.51
N LEU A 29 7.70 9.21 16.21
CA LEU A 29 7.28 9.72 17.52
C LEU A 29 8.39 9.61 18.57
N SER A 30 9.32 8.67 18.47
CA SER A 30 10.48 8.61 19.39
C SER A 30 11.40 9.83 19.27
N GLU A 31 11.35 10.58 18.17
CA GLU A 31 12.07 11.86 18.01
C GLU A 31 11.42 13.00 18.80
N HIS A 32 10.13 12.87 19.14
CA HIS A 32 9.30 13.93 19.73
C HIS A 32 8.74 13.60 21.13
N ALA A 33 8.74 12.32 21.53
CA ALA A 33 8.24 11.85 22.81
C ALA A 33 9.31 11.18 23.66
N GLU A 34 9.18 11.28 24.99
CA GLU A 34 10.09 10.61 25.94
C GLU A 34 9.89 9.09 25.92
N ARG A 35 8.65 8.64 25.74
CA ARG A 35 8.27 7.23 25.64
C ARG A 35 7.24 7.02 24.54
N VAL A 36 7.36 5.93 23.81
CA VAL A 36 6.37 5.45 22.84
C VAL A 36 5.99 4.01 23.18
N THR A 37 4.69 3.72 23.29
CA THR A 37 4.20 2.35 23.50
C THR A 37 3.40 1.88 22.29
N VAL A 38 3.88 0.84 21.62
CA VAL A 38 3.15 0.15 20.56
C VAL A 38 2.29 -0.96 21.16
N VAL A 39 0.97 -0.86 21.04
CA VAL A 39 0.04 -1.90 21.51
C VAL A 39 -0.34 -2.78 20.32
N GLU A 40 -0.05 -4.08 20.41
CA GLU A 40 -0.27 -5.05 19.34
C GLU A 40 -1.08 -6.25 19.86
N ARG A 41 -2.09 -6.64 19.09
CA ARG A 41 -2.98 -7.76 19.42
C ARG A 41 -2.32 -9.11 19.24
N ASP A 42 -1.34 -9.21 18.33
CA ASP A 42 -0.54 -10.41 18.14
C ASP A 42 0.68 -10.42 19.08
N ARG A 43 1.41 -11.53 19.06
CA ARG A 43 2.80 -11.58 19.48
C ARG A 43 3.70 -11.54 18.25
N PHE A 44 4.78 -10.77 18.30
CA PHE A 44 5.72 -10.67 17.20
C PHE A 44 6.55 -11.95 17.09
N PRO A 45 6.72 -12.52 15.89
CA PRO A 45 7.66 -13.61 15.70
C PRO A 45 9.10 -13.11 15.85
N GLU A 46 10.00 -13.99 16.29
CA GLU A 46 11.44 -13.70 16.36
C GLU A 46 12.03 -13.50 14.96
N GLY A 47 11.54 -14.27 13.99
CA GLY A 47 11.98 -14.26 12.60
C GLY A 47 11.06 -13.51 11.61
N PRO A 48 11.39 -13.58 10.31
CA PRO A 48 10.63 -13.00 9.21
C PRO A 48 9.37 -13.81 8.85
N ASP A 49 8.61 -14.25 9.86
CA ASP A 49 7.43 -15.10 9.69
C ASP A 49 6.14 -14.29 9.62
N ALA A 50 5.14 -14.87 8.95
CA ALA A 50 3.79 -14.31 8.90
C ALA A 50 3.12 -14.37 10.30
N ARG A 51 2.27 -13.37 10.59
CA ARG A 51 1.49 -13.32 11.84
C ARG A 51 -0.01 -13.18 11.58
N PRO A 52 -0.89 -13.68 12.48
CA PRO A 52 -2.33 -13.70 12.27
C PRO A 52 -2.97 -12.32 12.00
N GLY A 53 -2.42 -11.25 12.57
CA GLY A 53 -2.87 -9.87 12.38
C GLY A 53 -2.53 -9.24 11.05
N VAL A 54 -1.73 -9.90 10.22
CA VAL A 54 -1.40 -9.46 8.86
C VAL A 54 -1.70 -10.60 7.87
N PRO A 55 -2.97 -11.00 7.70
CA PRO A 55 -3.33 -12.07 6.76
C PRO A 55 -2.90 -11.74 5.32
N GLN A 56 -2.75 -10.45 5.00
CA GLN A 56 -2.27 -9.97 3.71
C GLN A 56 -0.84 -10.45 3.41
N SER A 57 0.01 -10.79 4.39
CA SER A 57 1.41 -11.19 4.19
C SER A 57 1.60 -12.43 3.31
N ARG A 58 0.52 -13.20 3.07
CA ARG A 58 0.52 -14.37 2.16
C ARG A 58 0.27 -14.02 0.68
N HIS A 59 0.00 -12.75 0.38
CA HIS A 59 -0.37 -12.28 -0.96
C HIS A 59 0.76 -11.49 -1.62
N THR A 60 0.61 -11.13 -2.91
CA THR A 60 1.63 -10.33 -3.60
C THR A 60 1.72 -8.96 -2.95
N HIS A 61 2.92 -8.58 -2.52
CA HIS A 61 3.26 -7.20 -2.16
C HIS A 61 4.52 -6.80 -2.90
N VAL A 62 4.58 -5.53 -3.29
CA VAL A 62 5.79 -4.94 -3.85
C VAL A 62 6.09 -3.65 -3.10
N LEU A 63 7.36 -3.40 -2.79
CA LEU A 63 7.78 -2.11 -2.29
C LEU A 63 8.17 -1.24 -3.48
N VAL A 64 7.25 -0.36 -3.89
CA VAL A 64 7.46 0.62 -4.96
C VAL A 64 8.48 1.69 -4.58
N GLU A 65 9.12 2.29 -5.57
CA GLU A 65 10.23 3.24 -5.43
C GLU A 65 9.94 4.41 -4.46
N GLY A 66 8.74 5.00 -4.46
CA GLY A 66 8.38 6.04 -3.50
C GLY A 66 8.45 5.56 -2.04
N GLY A 67 8.06 4.31 -1.80
CA GLY A 67 8.16 3.66 -0.49
C GLY A 67 9.61 3.32 -0.11
N GLN A 68 10.43 2.91 -1.08
CA GLN A 68 11.87 2.66 -0.88
C GLN A 68 12.57 3.92 -0.37
N ARG A 69 12.40 5.05 -1.08
CA ARG A 69 13.00 6.34 -0.71
C ARG A 69 12.52 6.81 0.67
N ALA A 70 11.22 6.65 0.96
CA ALA A 70 10.66 7.02 2.26
C ALA A 70 11.20 6.15 3.40
N LEU A 71 11.36 4.84 3.18
CA LEU A 71 11.95 3.93 4.16
C LEU A 71 13.43 4.25 4.40
N ASP A 72 14.22 4.54 3.38
CA ASP A 72 15.61 4.97 3.57
C ASP A 72 15.72 6.35 4.26
N GLU A 73 14.77 7.27 4.04
CA GLU A 73 14.71 8.54 4.76
C GLU A 73 14.42 8.36 6.26
N LEU A 74 13.63 7.35 6.63
CA LEU A 74 13.23 7.06 8.02
C LEU A 74 14.20 6.11 8.73
N LEU A 75 14.76 5.16 7.99
CA LEU A 75 15.62 4.07 8.44
C LEU A 75 16.83 3.98 7.48
N PRO A 76 17.84 4.86 7.60
CA PRO A 76 18.96 4.92 6.66
C PRO A 76 19.61 3.58 6.33
N GLY A 77 19.76 3.26 5.04
CA GLY A 77 20.35 2.00 4.56
C GLY A 77 19.40 0.80 4.65
N PHE A 78 18.09 1.02 4.69
CA PHE A 78 17.08 -0.04 4.78
C PHE A 78 17.04 -0.88 3.51
N THR A 79 16.97 -0.24 2.35
CA THR A 79 16.86 -0.95 1.06
C THR A 79 18.11 -1.78 0.75
N LYS A 80 19.28 -1.27 1.14
CA LYS A 80 20.54 -2.01 1.05
C LYS A 80 20.49 -3.31 1.86
N GLU A 81 20.14 -3.22 3.15
CA GLU A 81 20.05 -4.41 4.02
C GLU A 81 18.94 -5.36 3.54
N LEU A 82 17.82 -4.84 3.02
CA LEU A 82 16.77 -5.67 2.43
C LEU A 82 17.27 -6.47 1.22
N GLY A 83 18.12 -5.86 0.38
CA GLY A 83 18.79 -6.56 -0.72
C GLY A 83 19.79 -7.61 -0.23
N GLU A 84 20.56 -7.30 0.81
CA GLU A 84 21.51 -8.25 1.44
C GLU A 84 20.79 -9.46 2.07
N LEU A 85 19.55 -9.28 2.52
CA LEU A 85 18.67 -10.37 2.97
C LEU A 85 18.07 -11.20 1.82
N GLY A 86 18.43 -10.92 0.57
CA GLY A 86 18.02 -11.69 -0.60
C GLY A 86 16.66 -11.32 -1.18
N SER A 87 16.06 -10.19 -0.79
CA SER A 87 14.83 -9.72 -1.43
C SER A 87 15.09 -9.37 -2.92
N PRO A 88 14.40 -10.00 -3.88
CA PRO A 88 14.60 -9.70 -5.30
C PRO A 88 14.23 -8.26 -5.64
N VAL A 89 14.91 -7.74 -6.66
CA VAL A 89 14.64 -6.43 -7.27
C VAL A 89 14.25 -6.63 -8.73
N VAL A 90 13.11 -6.06 -9.12
CA VAL A 90 12.56 -6.12 -10.47
C VAL A 90 12.51 -4.71 -11.07
N GLY A 91 13.23 -4.49 -12.17
CA GLY A 91 13.27 -3.24 -12.91
C GLY A 91 12.16 -3.12 -13.96
N MET A 92 11.32 -2.09 -13.87
CA MET A 92 10.20 -1.87 -14.77
C MET A 92 10.52 -0.84 -15.86
N PRO A 93 10.21 -1.09 -17.15
CA PRO A 93 9.51 -2.26 -17.70
C PRO A 93 10.47 -3.38 -18.17
N ALA A 94 11.78 -3.27 -17.95
CA ALA A 94 12.78 -4.20 -18.49
C ALA A 94 12.55 -5.67 -18.09
N ASP A 95 12.14 -5.92 -16.85
CA ASP A 95 12.15 -7.24 -16.24
C ASP A 95 10.78 -7.92 -16.25
N MET A 96 9.71 -7.22 -16.67
CA MET A 96 8.35 -7.72 -16.60
C MET A 96 7.68 -7.70 -17.97
N MET A 97 6.98 -8.78 -18.29
CA MET A 97 5.99 -8.76 -19.36
C MET A 97 4.70 -8.15 -18.84
N GLN A 98 4.31 -7.00 -19.37
CA GLN A 98 3.11 -6.28 -18.92
C GLN A 98 2.08 -6.17 -20.03
N LEU A 99 0.84 -6.58 -19.74
CA LEU A 99 -0.33 -6.39 -20.57
C LEU A 99 -1.31 -5.46 -19.85
N GLN A 100 -1.55 -4.28 -20.41
CA GLN A 100 -2.49 -3.30 -19.86
C GLN A 100 -3.19 -2.53 -20.98
N ASP A 101 -4.49 -2.28 -20.82
CA ASP A 101 -5.35 -1.67 -21.84
C ASP A 101 -5.26 -2.35 -23.22
N GLY A 102 -5.10 -3.68 -23.23
CA GLY A 102 -4.99 -4.49 -24.44
C GLY A 102 -3.65 -4.34 -25.19
N ARG A 103 -2.62 -3.75 -24.57
CA ARG A 103 -1.29 -3.57 -25.18
C ARG A 103 -0.20 -4.21 -24.35
N TRP A 104 0.68 -4.93 -25.02
CA TRP A 104 1.94 -5.39 -24.43
C TRP A 104 2.93 -4.23 -24.34
N PHE A 105 3.63 -4.12 -23.22
CA PHE A 105 4.59 -3.06 -23.03
C PHE A 105 5.92 -3.42 -23.66
N ARG A 106 6.59 -2.44 -24.24
CA ARG A 106 8.00 -2.60 -24.62
C ARG A 106 8.86 -2.79 -23.39
N ARG A 107 9.80 -3.75 -23.44
CA ARG A 107 10.76 -4.04 -22.36
C ARG A 107 12.05 -3.27 -22.60
N THR A 108 11.95 -1.95 -22.49
CA THR A 108 13.07 -1.00 -22.58
C THR A 108 13.84 -0.95 -21.26
N ALA A 109 14.93 -0.16 -21.22
CA ALA A 109 15.66 0.13 -19.99
C ALA A 109 14.72 0.51 -18.83
N ALA A 110 15.01 -0.02 -17.64
CA ALA A 110 14.18 0.19 -16.46
C ALA A 110 14.19 1.68 -16.06
N SER A 111 13.01 2.20 -15.73
CA SER A 111 12.83 3.58 -15.26
C SER A 111 12.42 3.65 -13.79
N THR A 112 12.18 2.50 -13.15
CA THR A 112 11.86 2.36 -11.72
C THR A 112 12.13 0.90 -11.32
N SER A 113 12.31 0.64 -10.04
CA SER A 113 12.56 -0.70 -9.49
C SER A 113 11.58 -1.03 -8.37
N LEU A 114 11.31 -2.32 -8.19
CA LEU A 114 10.42 -2.86 -7.16
C LEU A 114 11.19 -3.89 -6.34
N PHE A 115 11.11 -3.84 -5.00
CA PHE A 115 11.42 -5.04 -4.21
C PHE A 115 10.19 -5.93 -4.16
N THR A 116 10.37 -7.21 -4.49
CA THR A 116 9.26 -8.18 -4.60
C THR A 116 9.37 -9.33 -3.60
N GLY A 117 10.34 -9.28 -2.68
CA GLY A 117 10.53 -10.29 -1.65
C GLY A 117 9.35 -10.40 -0.66
N PRO A 118 9.37 -11.41 0.22
CA PRO A 118 8.28 -11.70 1.13
C PRO A 118 8.01 -10.50 2.06
N ARG A 119 6.74 -10.11 2.18
CA ARG A 119 6.35 -8.99 3.06
C ARG A 119 6.79 -9.18 4.51
N ALA A 120 6.74 -10.41 5.01
CA ALA A 120 7.14 -10.74 6.38
C ALA A 120 8.63 -10.44 6.65
N GLN A 121 9.51 -10.62 5.65
CA GLN A 121 10.93 -10.25 5.75
C GLN A 121 11.11 -8.75 5.87
N LEU A 122 10.41 -7.97 5.04
CA LEU A 122 10.43 -6.51 5.09
C LEU A 122 9.88 -5.99 6.44
N GLU A 123 8.74 -6.50 6.89
CA GLU A 123 8.14 -6.11 8.17
C GLU A 123 9.02 -6.49 9.36
N TRP A 124 9.68 -7.65 9.31
CA TRP A 124 10.67 -8.05 10.32
C TRP A 124 11.86 -7.09 10.36
N LEU A 125 12.42 -6.70 9.20
CA LEU A 125 13.54 -5.76 9.16
C LEU A 125 13.14 -4.40 9.74
N VAL A 126 11.95 -3.89 9.39
CA VAL A 126 11.42 -2.65 9.99
C VAL A 126 11.28 -2.83 11.50
N ARG A 127 10.64 -3.90 11.95
CA ARG A 127 10.43 -4.19 13.37
C ARG A 127 11.76 -4.22 14.14
N ARG A 128 12.75 -4.96 13.63
CA ARG A 128 14.09 -5.06 14.24
C ARG A 128 14.75 -3.69 14.36
N ARG A 129 14.70 -2.86 13.30
CA ARG A 129 15.33 -1.53 13.32
C ARG A 129 14.59 -0.53 14.21
N VAL A 130 13.26 -0.55 14.22
CA VAL A 130 12.45 0.36 15.04
C VAL A 130 12.56 0.02 16.52
N LEU A 131 12.42 -1.26 16.89
CA LEU A 131 12.45 -1.69 18.28
C LEU A 131 13.86 -1.72 18.91
N ALA A 132 14.90 -1.39 18.13
CA ALA A 132 16.24 -1.15 18.66
C ALA A 132 16.33 0.19 19.43
N ASP A 133 15.37 1.10 19.26
CA ASP A 133 15.29 2.35 20.02
C ASP A 133 14.69 2.07 21.42
N PRO A 134 15.41 2.30 22.53
CA PRO A 134 14.93 1.98 23.87
C PRO A 134 13.75 2.83 24.33
N ARG A 135 13.41 3.91 23.62
CA ARG A 135 12.20 4.72 23.90
C ARG A 135 10.92 4.07 23.39
N ILE A 136 11.03 3.02 22.56
CA ILE A 136 9.90 2.33 21.94
C ILE A 136 9.69 0.98 22.64
N GLU A 137 8.60 0.89 23.39
CA GLU A 137 8.17 -0.32 24.09
C GLU A 137 7.00 -0.98 23.38
N THR A 138 6.82 -2.29 23.59
CA THR A 138 5.68 -3.03 23.01
C THR A 138 4.84 -3.68 24.09
N VAL A 139 3.52 -3.63 23.92
CA VAL A 139 2.54 -4.39 24.69
C VAL A 139 1.85 -5.33 23.72
N GLN A 140 2.25 -6.60 23.75
CA GLN A 140 1.80 -7.64 22.82
C GLN A 140 0.61 -8.42 23.39
N GLY A 141 -0.12 -9.16 22.54
CA GLY A 141 -1.29 -9.95 22.96
C GLY A 141 -2.41 -9.10 23.56
N THR A 142 -2.48 -7.81 23.24
CA THR A 142 -3.38 -6.84 23.88
C THR A 142 -4.13 -6.04 22.83
N GLU A 143 -5.43 -5.88 23.03
CA GLU A 143 -6.33 -5.13 22.17
C GLU A 143 -6.68 -3.78 22.80
N ILE A 144 -6.83 -2.76 21.96
CA ILE A 144 -7.48 -1.52 22.35
C ILE A 144 -8.97 -1.69 22.19
N VAL A 145 -9.72 -1.30 23.22
CA VAL A 145 -11.18 -1.48 23.26
C VAL A 145 -11.92 -0.15 23.45
N GLY A 146 -11.18 0.94 23.62
CA GLY A 146 -11.73 2.28 23.78
C GLY A 146 -10.64 3.33 23.96
N LEU A 147 -11.06 4.59 23.92
CA LEU A 147 -10.23 5.74 24.24
C LEU A 147 -10.58 6.24 25.64
N VAL A 148 -9.59 6.83 26.32
CA VAL A 148 -9.81 7.58 27.56
C VAL A 148 -9.78 9.06 27.20
N GLY A 149 -10.81 9.82 27.59
CA GLY A 149 -10.89 11.25 27.29
C GLY A 149 -12.34 11.71 27.15
N ASP A 150 -12.50 12.81 26.42
CA ASP A 150 -13.78 13.43 26.13
C ASP A 150 -13.80 13.99 24.69
N SER A 151 -14.91 14.62 24.31
CA SER A 151 -15.11 15.19 22.96
C SER A 151 -14.08 16.24 22.54
N SER A 152 -13.33 16.81 23.49
CA SER A 152 -12.30 17.82 23.27
C SER A 152 -10.88 17.26 23.23
N ARG A 153 -10.59 16.17 23.98
CA ARG A 153 -9.23 15.62 24.05
C ARG A 153 -9.19 14.13 24.43
N VAL A 154 -8.38 13.39 23.69
CA VAL A 154 -7.94 12.03 24.04
C VAL A 154 -6.74 12.11 24.98
N ARG A 155 -6.77 11.27 26.02
CA ARG A 155 -5.80 11.22 27.14
C ARG A 155 -5.22 9.83 27.38
N GLY A 156 -5.55 8.87 26.52
CA GLY A 156 -5.10 7.50 26.67
C GLY A 156 -6.01 6.50 25.97
N VAL A 157 -5.78 5.24 26.28
CA VAL A 157 -6.49 4.09 25.69
C VAL A 157 -6.94 3.11 26.78
N LEU A 158 -8.00 2.36 26.49
CA LEU A 158 -8.45 1.21 27.28
C LEU A 158 -7.92 -0.06 26.65
N LEU A 159 -7.27 -0.89 27.46
CA LEU A 159 -6.59 -2.11 27.04
C LEU A 159 -7.33 -3.34 27.57
N ARG A 160 -7.34 -4.40 26.77
CA ARG A 160 -7.82 -5.73 27.16
C ARG A 160 -6.90 -6.80 26.63
N GLU A 161 -6.58 -7.80 27.44
CA GLU A 161 -5.83 -8.98 26.97
C GLU A 161 -6.66 -9.70 25.90
N ARG A 162 -6.01 -10.07 24.79
CA ARG A 162 -6.69 -10.71 23.67
C ARG A 162 -7.29 -12.04 24.10
N GLY A 163 -8.57 -12.24 23.78
CA GLY A 163 -9.29 -13.47 24.11
C GLY A 163 -9.83 -13.55 25.54
N ALA A 164 -9.62 -12.53 26.37
CA ALA A 164 -10.04 -12.54 27.77
C ALA A 164 -11.57 -12.38 28.03
N GLY A 165 -12.41 -12.46 26.99
CA GLY A 165 -13.87 -12.25 27.11
C GLY A 165 -14.26 -10.79 27.37
N ALA A 166 -15.54 -10.46 27.17
CA ALA A 166 -16.04 -9.10 27.36
C ALA A 166 -16.09 -8.67 28.83
N ASP A 167 -16.21 -9.64 29.74
CA ASP A 167 -16.45 -9.43 31.18
C ASP A 167 -15.17 -9.16 31.99
N ARG A 168 -13.98 -9.31 31.40
CA ARG A 168 -12.73 -8.97 32.07
C ARG A 168 -12.52 -7.46 32.14
N GLU A 169 -11.99 -7.03 33.28
CA GLU A 169 -11.69 -5.64 33.56
C GLU A 169 -10.69 -5.06 32.55
N THR A 170 -11.03 -3.89 32.01
CA THR A 170 -10.16 -3.13 31.10
C THR A 170 -9.16 -2.31 31.91
N ARG A 171 -7.89 -2.26 31.48
CA ARG A 171 -6.89 -1.39 32.10
C ARG A 171 -6.69 -0.12 31.28
N SER A 172 -6.61 1.05 31.92
CA SER A 172 -6.28 2.30 31.24
C SER A 172 -4.76 2.47 31.07
N LEU A 173 -4.35 2.98 29.91
CA LEU A 173 -2.99 3.48 29.66
C LEU A 173 -3.09 4.95 29.26
N ALA A 174 -2.60 5.84 30.12
CA ALA A 174 -2.55 7.28 29.84
C ALA A 174 -1.57 7.57 28.70
N ALA A 175 -1.89 8.57 27.87
CA ALA A 175 -1.04 9.04 26.78
C ALA A 175 -1.36 10.50 26.45
N ASP A 176 -0.36 11.26 26.03
CA ASP A 176 -0.54 12.63 25.55
C ASP A 176 -0.99 12.67 24.08
N LEU A 177 -0.63 11.62 23.33
CA LEU A 177 -0.97 11.42 21.93
C LEU A 177 -1.25 9.93 21.66
N VAL A 178 -2.36 9.64 20.99
CA VAL A 178 -2.74 8.31 20.52
C VAL A 178 -2.73 8.30 18.99
N VAL A 179 -2.02 7.36 18.38
CA VAL A 179 -1.99 7.16 16.93
C VAL A 179 -2.60 5.82 16.57
N ASP A 180 -3.73 5.84 15.88
CA ASP A 180 -4.35 4.64 15.33
C ASP A 180 -3.69 4.20 14.02
N ALA A 181 -3.02 3.05 14.06
CA ALA A 181 -2.44 2.35 12.93
C ALA A 181 -2.92 0.88 12.84
N SER A 182 -4.11 0.60 13.39
CA SER A 182 -4.72 -0.74 13.47
C SER A 182 -5.23 -1.28 12.12
N GLY A 183 -5.19 -0.45 11.08
CA GLY A 183 -5.51 -0.81 9.71
C GLY A 183 -7.01 -0.79 9.42
N ARG A 184 -7.46 -1.61 8.47
CA ARG A 184 -8.84 -1.60 7.95
C ARG A 184 -9.90 -1.84 9.02
N GLY A 185 -9.59 -2.70 9.98
CA GLY A 185 -10.46 -3.07 11.10
C GLY A 185 -10.38 -2.11 12.29
N SER A 186 -10.00 -0.86 12.07
CA SER A 186 -9.98 0.16 13.12
C SER A 186 -11.35 0.33 13.78
N GLY A 187 -11.36 0.34 15.10
CA GLY A 187 -12.52 0.68 15.93
C GLY A 187 -12.64 2.17 16.25
N ALA A 188 -11.85 3.03 15.61
CA ALA A 188 -11.74 4.45 15.98
C ALA A 188 -13.07 5.20 15.92
N SER A 189 -13.95 4.87 14.96
CA SER A 189 -15.27 5.48 14.87
C SER A 189 -16.10 5.26 16.15
N ASP A 190 -16.11 4.02 16.65
CA ASP A 190 -16.83 3.65 17.88
C ASP A 190 -16.17 4.25 19.11
N TRP A 191 -14.83 4.20 19.18
CA TRP A 191 -14.09 4.74 20.33
C TRP A 191 -14.22 6.26 20.44
N LEU A 192 -14.24 6.98 19.32
CA LEU A 192 -14.45 8.43 19.28
C LEU A 192 -15.88 8.78 19.68
N ALA A 193 -16.88 8.06 19.15
CA ALA A 193 -18.28 8.26 19.52
C ALA A 193 -18.50 8.04 21.03
N ALA A 194 -17.87 7.02 21.61
CA ALA A 194 -17.98 6.68 23.03
C ALA A 194 -17.49 7.80 23.97
N ILE A 195 -16.53 8.62 23.53
CA ILE A 195 -16.06 9.78 24.31
C ILE A 195 -16.78 11.09 23.94
N GLY A 196 -17.83 11.02 23.12
CA GLY A 196 -18.63 12.18 22.68
C GLY A 196 -18.05 12.96 21.50
N ALA A 197 -17.03 12.43 20.83
CA ALA A 197 -16.51 12.99 19.57
C ALA A 197 -17.35 12.51 18.38
N GLU A 198 -17.21 13.20 17.25
CA GLU A 198 -17.82 12.74 16.00
C GLU A 198 -16.87 11.80 15.25
N PRO A 199 -17.35 10.64 14.78
CA PRO A 199 -16.57 9.79 13.89
C PRO A 199 -16.27 10.51 12.56
N PRO A 200 -15.18 10.15 11.87
CA PRO A 200 -14.86 10.75 10.57
C PRO A 200 -15.88 10.34 9.51
N HIS A 201 -16.13 11.22 8.54
CA HIS A 201 -16.87 10.82 7.34
C HIS A 201 -16.03 9.82 6.54
N GLU A 202 -16.59 8.64 6.25
CA GLU A 202 -15.95 7.62 5.43
C GLU A 202 -16.36 7.76 3.96
N GLU A 203 -15.37 7.73 3.08
CA GLU A 203 -15.56 7.61 1.64
C GLU A 203 -15.17 6.21 1.19
N THR A 204 -16.06 5.50 0.51
CA THR A 204 -15.86 4.10 0.12
C THR A 204 -16.08 3.89 -1.38
N ILE A 205 -15.21 3.08 -1.99
CA ILE A 205 -15.37 2.52 -3.34
C ILE A 205 -15.05 1.03 -3.26
N ASP A 206 -16.03 0.21 -3.59
CA ASP A 206 -15.92 -1.24 -3.61
C ASP A 206 -16.24 -1.77 -5.01
N THR A 207 -15.25 -2.40 -5.65
CA THR A 207 -15.38 -3.05 -6.96
C THR A 207 -15.82 -4.51 -6.82
N GLY A 208 -15.83 -5.06 -5.61
CA GLY A 208 -15.96 -6.49 -5.35
C GLY A 208 -14.71 -7.29 -5.77
N LEU A 209 -13.56 -6.64 -5.92
CA LEU A 209 -12.32 -7.33 -6.27
C LEU A 209 -11.96 -8.36 -5.21
N GLY A 210 -11.55 -9.53 -5.65
CA GLY A 210 -10.92 -10.51 -4.79
C GLY A 210 -9.82 -11.22 -5.54
N TYR A 211 -8.85 -11.71 -4.79
CA TYR A 211 -7.72 -12.41 -5.36
C TYR A 211 -7.42 -13.69 -4.61
N ALA A 212 -6.82 -14.62 -5.34
CA ALA A 212 -6.26 -15.84 -4.81
C ALA A 212 -4.76 -15.83 -5.10
N THR A 213 -3.97 -16.33 -4.16
CA THR A 213 -2.51 -16.35 -4.27
C THR A 213 -1.97 -17.73 -3.95
N ARG A 214 -0.96 -18.16 -4.69
CA ARG A 214 -0.18 -19.37 -4.39
C ARG A 214 1.30 -19.13 -4.69
N VAL A 215 2.18 -19.74 -3.90
CA VAL A 215 3.62 -19.80 -4.15
C VAL A 215 3.93 -20.99 -5.05
N TYR A 216 4.77 -20.74 -6.05
CA TYR A 216 5.29 -21.72 -6.99
C TYR A 216 6.81 -21.63 -7.05
N ARG A 217 7.48 -22.76 -7.29
CA ARG A 217 8.84 -22.81 -7.79
C ARG A 217 8.81 -22.72 -9.31
N GLY A 218 9.49 -21.73 -9.86
CA GLY A 218 9.55 -21.54 -11.31
C GLY A 218 10.36 -22.66 -11.97
N ALA A 219 9.99 -23.04 -13.19
CA ALA A 219 10.84 -23.87 -14.04
C ALA A 219 11.94 -23.02 -14.68
N ASP A 220 13.09 -23.63 -14.96
CA ASP A 220 14.13 -23.03 -15.77
C ASP A 220 13.63 -22.86 -17.21
N ASP A 221 13.19 -21.65 -17.54
CA ASP A 221 12.71 -21.31 -18.89
C ASP A 221 13.69 -20.38 -19.60
N ALA A 222 14.62 -20.98 -20.34
CA ALA A 222 15.58 -20.24 -21.14
C ALA A 222 14.93 -19.44 -22.29
N SER A 223 13.64 -19.64 -22.61
CA SER A 223 12.97 -18.96 -23.72
C SER A 223 12.66 -17.49 -23.44
N SER A 224 12.63 -17.08 -22.16
CA SER A 224 12.35 -15.72 -21.71
C SER A 224 13.43 -15.20 -20.76
N ASP A 225 13.73 -13.91 -20.81
CA ASP A 225 14.56 -13.21 -19.81
C ASP A 225 13.72 -12.32 -18.86
N ALA A 226 12.39 -12.46 -18.91
CA ALA A 226 11.47 -11.79 -17.99
C ALA A 226 11.49 -12.49 -16.63
N LEU A 227 11.53 -11.69 -15.56
CA LEU A 227 11.45 -12.16 -14.19
C LEU A 227 9.99 -12.32 -13.72
N GLY A 228 9.02 -11.79 -14.47
CA GLY A 228 7.61 -11.93 -14.11
C GLY A 228 6.64 -11.37 -15.14
N VAL A 229 5.36 -11.44 -14.78
CA VAL A 229 4.21 -11.10 -15.64
C VAL A 229 3.23 -10.23 -14.86
N ASN A 230 2.69 -9.20 -15.50
CA ASN A 230 1.63 -8.37 -14.96
C ASN A 230 0.52 -8.15 -16.00
N ILE A 231 -0.64 -8.76 -15.79
CA ILE A 231 -1.84 -8.57 -16.57
C ILE A 231 -2.80 -7.70 -15.74
N VAL A 232 -2.99 -6.47 -16.18
CA VAL A 232 -3.77 -5.47 -15.46
C VAL A 232 -5.23 -5.52 -15.92
N PRO A 233 -6.20 -5.72 -15.01
CA PRO A 233 -7.61 -5.74 -15.36
C PRO A 233 -8.07 -4.34 -15.78
N ASN A 234 -9.14 -4.29 -16.57
CA ASN A 234 -9.77 -3.06 -17.05
C ASN A 234 -11.29 -3.28 -17.22
N PRO A 235 -12.08 -2.23 -17.49
CA PRO A 235 -13.53 -2.36 -17.55
C PRO A 235 -14.08 -3.31 -18.63
N ARG A 236 -13.28 -3.71 -19.62
CA ARG A 236 -13.66 -4.67 -20.67
C ARG A 236 -13.12 -6.09 -20.43
N GLN A 237 -12.19 -6.24 -19.49
CA GLN A 237 -11.48 -7.48 -19.19
C GLN A 237 -11.06 -7.44 -17.72
N VAL A 238 -11.86 -8.08 -16.87
CA VAL A 238 -11.78 -7.93 -15.41
C VAL A 238 -10.83 -8.93 -14.73
N TYR A 239 -10.29 -9.89 -15.48
CA TYR A 239 -9.32 -10.86 -14.96
C TYR A 239 -7.92 -10.26 -14.99
N GLY A 240 -7.23 -10.32 -13.84
CA GLY A 240 -5.86 -9.86 -13.68
C GLY A 240 -4.94 -10.94 -13.13
N ALA A 241 -3.65 -10.83 -13.42
CA ALA A 241 -2.65 -11.74 -12.90
C ALA A 241 -1.34 -11.02 -12.62
N VAL A 242 -0.68 -11.40 -11.52
CA VAL A 242 0.68 -10.96 -11.20
C VAL A 242 1.52 -12.20 -10.87
N VAL A 243 2.63 -12.36 -11.56
CA VAL A 243 3.67 -13.36 -11.28
C VAL A 243 4.95 -12.59 -11.00
N VAL A 244 5.48 -12.69 -9.78
CA VAL A 244 6.71 -11.99 -9.38
C VAL A 244 7.62 -12.89 -8.56
N PRO A 245 8.95 -12.72 -8.65
CA PRO A 245 9.90 -13.51 -7.89
C PRO A 245 9.88 -13.08 -6.42
N VAL A 246 9.96 -14.04 -5.50
CA VAL A 246 10.04 -13.79 -4.05
C VAL A 246 11.34 -14.32 -3.42
N GLY A 247 12.30 -14.77 -4.24
CA GLY A 247 13.62 -15.25 -3.82
C GLY A 247 13.76 -16.76 -3.92
N GLU A 248 15.00 -17.25 -3.98
CA GLU A 248 15.33 -18.70 -3.95
C GLU A 248 14.61 -19.54 -5.03
N GLY A 249 14.44 -18.98 -6.23
CA GLY A 249 13.72 -19.63 -7.35
C GLY A 249 12.19 -19.67 -7.22
N ARG A 250 11.64 -19.07 -6.17
CA ARG A 250 10.20 -19.02 -5.91
C ARG A 250 9.56 -17.79 -6.53
N HIS A 251 8.32 -17.96 -6.97
CA HIS A 251 7.44 -16.93 -7.49
C HIS A 251 6.13 -16.97 -6.73
N LEU A 252 5.54 -15.81 -6.55
CA LEU A 252 4.22 -15.68 -5.97
C LEU A 252 3.27 -15.28 -7.11
N VAL A 253 2.26 -16.12 -7.33
CA VAL A 253 1.26 -15.95 -8.37
C VAL A 253 -0.04 -15.51 -7.72
N THR A 254 -0.54 -14.34 -8.14
CA THR A 254 -1.84 -13.83 -7.70
C THR A 254 -2.75 -13.66 -8.91
N LEU A 255 -3.92 -14.28 -8.85
CA LEU A 255 -4.99 -14.13 -9.81
C LEU A 255 -6.08 -13.26 -9.18
N SER A 256 -6.75 -12.44 -9.98
CA SER A 256 -7.78 -11.51 -9.50
C SER A 256 -8.97 -11.45 -10.46
N GLY A 257 -10.14 -11.20 -9.88
CA GLY A 257 -11.39 -10.98 -10.59
C GLY A 257 -12.38 -10.21 -9.71
N LEU A 258 -13.58 -9.96 -10.21
CA LEU A 258 -14.60 -9.17 -9.52
C LEU A 258 -15.82 -10.02 -9.16
N ARG A 259 -16.37 -9.84 -7.96
CA ARG A 259 -17.71 -10.31 -7.53
C ARG A 259 -18.01 -11.78 -7.78
N ASP A 260 -18.72 -12.11 -8.87
CA ASP A 260 -19.10 -13.49 -9.20
C ASP A 260 -17.97 -14.22 -9.95
N ASP A 261 -17.02 -13.45 -10.48
CA ASP A 261 -15.87 -13.92 -11.26
C ASP A 261 -14.58 -13.98 -10.43
N LEU A 262 -14.75 -14.35 -9.16
CA LEU A 262 -13.67 -14.43 -8.21
C LEU A 262 -12.84 -15.71 -8.39
N PRO A 263 -11.50 -15.65 -8.30
CA PRO A 263 -10.68 -16.85 -8.35
C PRO A 263 -11.01 -17.76 -7.14
N PRO A 264 -11.19 -19.08 -7.36
CA PRO A 264 -11.37 -20.05 -6.29
C PRO A 264 -10.13 -20.17 -5.40
N SER A 265 -10.31 -20.78 -4.22
CA SER A 265 -9.24 -21.04 -3.24
C SER A 265 -8.86 -22.52 -3.15
N ASP A 266 -9.38 -23.36 -4.05
CA ASP A 266 -8.92 -24.74 -4.26
C ASP A 266 -7.93 -24.81 -5.43
N GLU A 267 -7.10 -25.85 -5.46
CA GLU A 267 -5.98 -25.96 -6.40
C GLU A 267 -6.43 -26.05 -7.86
N ALA A 268 -7.38 -26.94 -8.16
CA ALA A 268 -7.89 -27.14 -9.51
C ALA A 268 -8.60 -25.88 -10.03
N GLY A 269 -9.43 -25.25 -9.19
CA GLY A 269 -10.11 -24.01 -9.51
C GLY A 269 -9.15 -22.84 -9.76
N PHE A 270 -8.03 -22.76 -9.03
CA PHE A 270 -7.01 -21.73 -9.24
C PHE A 270 -6.35 -21.83 -10.61
N GLU A 271 -5.93 -23.04 -11.02
CA GLU A 271 -5.28 -23.27 -12.31
C GLU A 271 -6.26 -23.11 -13.48
N GLU A 272 -7.51 -23.58 -13.32
CA GLU A 272 -8.56 -23.39 -14.33
C GLU A 272 -8.90 -21.90 -14.51
N PHE A 273 -8.94 -21.14 -13.41
CA PHE A 273 -9.18 -19.70 -13.48
C PHE A 273 -8.12 -18.97 -14.32
N ALA A 274 -6.85 -19.39 -14.27
CA ALA A 274 -5.79 -18.77 -15.05
C ALA A 274 -6.04 -18.82 -16.57
N LYS A 275 -6.81 -19.81 -17.06
CA LYS A 275 -7.18 -19.92 -18.48
C LYS A 275 -8.18 -18.85 -18.94
N ARG A 276 -8.84 -18.16 -18.01
CA ARG A 276 -9.78 -17.05 -18.29
C ARG A 276 -9.06 -15.73 -18.57
N LEU A 277 -7.76 -15.66 -18.29
CA LEU A 277 -6.95 -14.47 -18.58
C LEU A 277 -6.94 -14.17 -20.10
N PRO A 278 -6.74 -12.90 -20.50
CA PRO A 278 -6.76 -12.51 -21.91
C PRO A 278 -5.61 -13.10 -22.75
N HIS A 279 -4.67 -13.80 -22.14
CA HIS A 279 -3.55 -14.47 -22.82
C HIS A 279 -3.13 -15.72 -22.05
N PRO A 280 -2.79 -16.85 -22.72
CA PRO A 280 -2.45 -18.12 -22.06
C PRO A 280 -1.10 -18.12 -21.33
N LEU A 281 -0.37 -16.99 -21.31
CA LEU A 281 1.02 -16.91 -20.84
C LEU A 281 1.14 -17.42 -19.39
N VAL A 282 0.20 -17.03 -18.53
CA VAL A 282 0.22 -17.40 -17.12
C VAL A 282 -0.20 -18.86 -16.93
N SER A 283 -1.23 -19.34 -17.62
CA SER A 283 -1.64 -20.75 -17.54
C SER A 283 -0.56 -21.71 -18.08
N GLU A 284 0.14 -21.33 -19.16
CA GLU A 284 1.26 -22.10 -19.71
C GLU A 284 2.47 -22.11 -18.77
N TRP A 285 2.73 -21.00 -18.08
CA TRP A 285 3.77 -20.92 -17.05
C TRP A 285 3.43 -21.82 -15.85
N LEU A 286 2.18 -21.75 -15.37
CA LEU A 286 1.69 -22.57 -14.25
C LEU A 286 1.80 -24.08 -14.56
N ALA A 287 1.48 -24.50 -15.78
CA ALA A 287 1.56 -25.91 -16.19
C ALA A 287 2.99 -26.51 -16.13
N LYS A 288 4.03 -25.66 -16.05
CA LYS A 288 5.43 -26.07 -15.95
C LYS A 288 6.01 -25.86 -14.54
N ALA A 289 5.34 -25.06 -13.70
CA ALA A 289 5.84 -24.68 -12.38
C ALA A 289 5.38 -25.65 -11.30
N GLU A 290 6.15 -25.79 -10.22
CA GLU A 290 5.82 -26.66 -9.10
C GLU A 290 5.12 -25.85 -7.99
N PRO A 291 3.93 -26.21 -7.53
CA PRO A 291 3.27 -25.52 -6.42
C PRO A 291 3.91 -25.86 -5.07
N GLU A 292 4.19 -24.85 -4.24
CA GLU A 292 4.84 -25.03 -2.92
C GLU A 292 3.97 -24.62 -1.72
N SER A 293 2.71 -24.27 -1.97
CA SER A 293 1.79 -23.83 -0.90
C SER A 293 0.34 -24.08 -1.25
N ALA A 294 -0.54 -23.99 -0.24
CA ALA A 294 -1.98 -23.89 -0.44
C ALA A 294 -2.35 -22.56 -1.13
N VAL A 295 -3.55 -22.52 -1.71
CA VAL A 295 -4.11 -21.30 -2.29
C VAL A 295 -4.77 -20.46 -1.20
N PHE A 296 -4.38 -19.19 -1.08
CA PHE A 296 -4.94 -18.25 -0.12
C PHE A 296 -5.83 -17.23 -0.83
N GLY A 297 -7.09 -17.13 -0.40
CA GLY A 297 -8.04 -16.13 -0.90
C GLY A 297 -8.08 -14.86 -0.05
N PHE A 298 -8.33 -13.72 -0.68
CA PHE A 298 -8.55 -12.44 -0.01
C PHE A 298 -9.58 -11.58 -0.74
N ARG A 299 -10.55 -11.05 0.02
CA ARG A 299 -11.72 -10.33 -0.51
C ARG A 299 -11.91 -8.92 0.07
N ASN A 300 -11.16 -8.54 1.10
CA ASN A 300 -11.33 -7.23 1.75
C ASN A 300 -10.53 -6.13 1.02
N THR A 301 -10.98 -5.76 -0.17
CA THR A 301 -10.21 -4.95 -1.14
C THR A 301 -10.79 -3.57 -1.39
N SER A 302 -11.85 -3.17 -0.67
CA SER A 302 -12.46 -1.85 -0.86
C SER A 302 -11.48 -0.72 -0.58
N ASN A 303 -11.63 0.38 -1.32
CA ASN A 303 -10.98 1.64 -0.99
C ASN A 303 -11.81 2.32 0.09
N ILE A 304 -11.20 2.70 1.20
CA ILE A 304 -11.84 3.43 2.29
C ILE A 304 -10.96 4.61 2.67
N ARG A 305 -11.50 5.82 2.64
CA ARG A 305 -10.81 7.04 3.11
C ARG A 305 -11.61 7.68 4.22
N ARG A 306 -11.00 7.78 5.40
CA ARG A 306 -11.60 8.41 6.58
C ARG A 306 -11.19 9.87 6.64
N ARG A 307 -12.16 10.77 6.48
CA ARG A 307 -11.96 12.22 6.34
C ARG A 307 -11.83 12.92 7.69
N TYR A 308 -10.79 12.56 8.44
CA TYR A 308 -10.42 13.24 9.69
C TYR A 308 -10.01 14.72 9.47
N ASP A 309 -9.74 15.12 8.23
CA ASP A 309 -9.42 16.50 7.84
C ASP A 309 -10.63 17.44 7.76
N LEU A 310 -11.85 16.88 7.68
CA LEU A 310 -13.08 17.67 7.59
C LEU A 310 -13.50 18.26 8.95
N PRO A 311 -14.20 19.40 8.98
CA PRO A 311 -14.77 19.95 10.20
C PRO A 311 -15.65 18.93 10.94
N GLY A 312 -15.63 19.01 12.27
CA GLY A 312 -16.40 18.18 13.17
C GLY A 312 -15.84 18.26 14.58
N ARG A 313 -16.52 17.64 15.55
CA ARG A 313 -16.00 17.49 16.92
C ARG A 313 -14.87 16.46 16.92
N ARG A 314 -13.64 16.94 16.64
CA ARG A 314 -12.41 16.14 16.60
C ARG A 314 -11.57 16.46 17.83
N PRO A 315 -11.35 15.51 18.74
CA PRO A 315 -10.57 15.75 19.94
C PRO A 315 -9.08 15.93 19.59
N ALA A 316 -8.39 16.77 20.37
CA ALA A 316 -6.93 16.82 20.35
C ALA A 316 -6.34 15.49 20.86
N GLY A 317 -5.09 15.18 20.48
CA GLY A 317 -4.37 14.01 20.99
C GLY A 317 -4.73 12.68 20.32
N PHE A 318 -5.43 12.70 19.18
CA PHE A 318 -5.71 11.51 18.37
C PHE A 318 -5.36 11.71 16.91
N LEU A 319 -4.57 10.79 16.35
CA LEU A 319 -4.24 10.73 14.92
C LEU A 319 -4.58 9.36 14.36
N ALA A 320 -4.94 9.29 13.09
CA ALA A 320 -5.06 8.04 12.34
C ALA A 320 -4.03 8.02 11.19
N THR A 321 -3.44 6.85 10.93
CA THR A 321 -2.46 6.64 9.84
C THR A 321 -2.58 5.25 9.21
N GLY A 322 -1.89 5.03 8.09
CA GLY A 322 -1.96 3.78 7.32
C GLY A 322 -3.39 3.44 6.88
N ASP A 323 -3.72 2.15 6.83
CA ASP A 323 -5.05 1.66 6.43
C ASP A 323 -6.17 2.07 7.42
N ALA A 324 -5.85 2.54 8.63
CA ALA A 324 -6.84 3.15 9.53
C ALA A 324 -7.29 4.53 9.04
N LEU A 325 -6.41 5.25 8.34
CA LEU A 325 -6.72 6.53 7.71
C LEU A 325 -7.26 6.38 6.30
N CYS A 326 -6.53 5.64 5.47
CA CYS A 326 -6.79 5.50 4.04
C CYS A 326 -6.34 4.11 3.58
N ALA A 327 -7.31 3.24 3.31
CA ALA A 327 -7.12 1.89 2.84
C ALA A 327 -7.38 1.84 1.33
N PHE A 328 -6.49 1.18 0.59
CA PHE A 328 -6.56 1.12 -0.88
C PHE A 328 -6.89 -0.28 -1.37
N ASN A 329 -7.43 -0.37 -2.58
CA ASN A 329 -7.42 -1.62 -3.31
C ASN A 329 -5.98 -2.12 -3.50
N PRO A 330 -5.62 -3.31 -2.99
CA PRO A 330 -4.23 -3.79 -2.99
C PRO A 330 -3.63 -4.01 -4.38
N ILE A 331 -4.45 -4.10 -5.44
CA ILE A 331 -3.98 -4.34 -6.82
C ILE A 331 -2.99 -3.28 -7.31
N TYR A 332 -3.01 -2.09 -6.73
CA TYR A 332 -2.11 -0.99 -7.10
C TYR A 332 -0.73 -1.05 -6.42
N GLY A 333 -0.52 -1.92 -5.43
CA GLY A 333 0.79 -2.10 -4.77
C GLY A 333 1.28 -0.88 -3.96
N GLN A 334 0.40 0.06 -3.62
CA GLN A 334 0.79 1.36 -3.03
C GLN A 334 0.76 1.41 -1.50
N GLY A 335 0.09 0.45 -0.82
CA GLY A 335 -0.19 0.55 0.63
C GLY A 335 1.07 0.71 1.50
N MET A 336 2.13 -0.05 1.22
CA MET A 336 3.39 0.05 1.99
C MET A 336 4.11 1.39 1.77
N ALA A 337 4.09 1.90 0.54
CA ALA A 337 4.64 3.21 0.24
C ALA A 337 3.85 4.33 0.91
N VAL A 338 2.51 4.27 0.89
CA VAL A 338 1.69 5.26 1.58
C VAL A 338 1.92 5.24 3.09
N ALA A 339 2.09 4.07 3.71
CA ALA A 339 2.44 3.98 5.13
C ALA A 339 3.77 4.71 5.43
N ALA A 340 4.81 4.48 4.62
CA ALA A 340 6.10 5.15 4.78
C ALA A 340 6.03 6.66 4.49
N LEU A 341 5.35 7.07 3.42
CA LEU A 341 5.14 8.49 3.08
C LEU A 341 4.33 9.22 4.15
N SER A 342 3.36 8.55 4.78
CA SER A 342 2.60 9.09 5.91
C SER A 342 3.49 9.32 7.13
N ALA A 343 4.42 8.41 7.43
CA ALA A 343 5.41 8.61 8.50
C ALA A 343 6.40 9.75 8.18
N VAL A 344 6.84 9.89 6.92
CA VAL A 344 7.63 11.06 6.49
C VAL A 344 6.84 12.36 6.67
N ALA A 345 5.55 12.36 6.31
CA ALA A 345 4.68 13.52 6.53
C ALA A 345 4.47 13.82 8.02
N LEU A 346 4.36 12.79 8.86
CA LEU A 346 4.33 12.93 10.32
C LEU A 346 5.58 13.64 10.83
N ARG A 347 6.77 13.17 10.43
CA ARG A 347 8.07 13.75 10.84
C ARG A 347 8.17 15.22 10.45
N ARG A 348 7.79 15.54 9.21
CA ARG A 348 7.81 16.92 8.71
C ARG A 348 6.82 17.83 9.44
N ALA A 349 5.61 17.33 9.72
CA ALA A 349 4.60 18.10 10.41
C ALA A 349 4.95 18.36 11.88
N LEU A 350 5.53 17.39 12.58
CA LEU A 350 5.97 17.54 13.96
C LEU A 350 7.27 18.35 14.10
N GLY A 351 8.14 18.31 13.09
CA GLY A 351 9.41 19.03 13.06
C GLY A 351 9.35 20.47 12.52
N ASP A 352 8.18 21.01 12.17
CA ASP A 352 8.06 22.38 11.67
C ASP A 352 8.31 23.40 12.79
N THR A 353 9.47 24.06 12.74
CA THR A 353 9.87 25.06 13.74
C THR A 353 9.18 26.41 13.56
N ARG A 354 8.46 26.63 12.45
CA ARG A 354 7.78 27.90 12.16
C ARG A 354 6.43 28.02 12.86
N ARG A 355 5.82 26.90 13.23
CA ARG A 355 4.49 26.84 13.84
C ARG A 355 4.42 25.65 14.77
N THR A 356 3.84 25.88 15.94
CA THR A 356 3.45 24.80 16.83
C THR A 356 2.43 23.86 16.14
N PRO A 357 2.77 22.58 15.89
CA PRO A 357 1.89 21.65 15.24
C PRO A 357 0.71 21.30 16.16
N THR A 358 -0.47 21.27 15.56
CA THR A 358 -1.73 20.85 16.19
C THR A 358 -2.15 19.47 15.68
N THR A 359 -2.98 18.75 16.45
CA THR A 359 -3.53 17.46 16.02
C THR A 359 -4.19 17.59 14.65
N ARG A 360 -4.96 18.66 14.44
CA ARG A 360 -5.63 18.93 13.17
C ARG A 360 -4.65 19.13 12.00
N THR A 361 -3.60 19.92 12.19
CA THR A 361 -2.61 20.18 11.13
C THR A 361 -1.82 18.94 10.78
N VAL A 362 -1.43 18.14 11.78
CA VAL A 362 -0.72 16.87 11.57
C VAL A 362 -1.64 15.87 10.86
N GLN A 363 -2.88 15.71 11.32
CA GLN A 363 -3.86 14.81 10.69
C GLN A 363 -4.11 15.18 9.23
N LYS A 364 -4.19 16.49 8.91
CA LYS A 364 -4.30 16.97 7.54
C LYS A 364 -3.08 16.58 6.70
N ALA A 365 -1.87 16.71 7.23
CA ALA A 365 -0.65 16.30 6.53
C ALA A 365 -0.65 14.78 6.22
N LEU A 366 -1.12 13.96 7.15
CA LEU A 366 -1.28 12.51 6.93
C LEU A 366 -2.32 12.21 5.84
N VAL A 367 -3.45 12.91 5.83
CA VAL A 367 -4.46 12.77 4.76
C VAL A 367 -3.87 13.17 3.42
N ASP A 368 -3.15 14.30 3.37
CA ASP A 368 -2.56 14.81 2.14
C ASP A 368 -1.47 13.88 1.58
N ALA A 369 -0.71 13.19 2.44
CA ALA A 369 0.27 12.17 2.02
C ALA A 369 -0.37 10.96 1.33
N SER A 370 -1.63 10.64 1.66
CA SER A 370 -2.38 9.53 1.06
C SER A 370 -3.13 9.91 -0.24
N ARG A 371 -3.22 11.22 -0.55
CA ARG A 371 -4.11 11.77 -1.58
C ARG A 371 -3.82 11.23 -2.98
N GLN A 372 -2.55 11.20 -3.40
CA GLN A 372 -2.18 10.74 -4.74
C GLN A 372 -2.55 9.27 -4.96
N ALA A 373 -2.24 8.40 -4.00
CA ALA A 373 -2.61 6.98 -4.07
C ALA A 373 -4.13 6.79 -4.12
N TRP A 374 -4.88 7.58 -3.33
CA TRP A 374 -6.34 7.60 -3.37
C TRP A 374 -6.86 8.00 -4.75
N ASP A 375 -6.36 9.10 -5.31
CA ASP A 375 -6.85 9.62 -6.59
C ASP A 375 -6.56 8.65 -7.75
N ILE A 376 -5.43 7.94 -7.72
CA ILE A 376 -5.09 6.86 -8.67
C ILE A 376 -6.06 5.68 -8.53
N SER A 377 -6.16 5.11 -7.32
CA SER A 377 -6.96 3.91 -7.06
C SER A 377 -8.46 4.17 -7.25
N ALA A 378 -9.01 5.22 -6.64
CA ALA A 378 -10.40 5.61 -6.80
C ALA A 378 -10.74 5.97 -8.25
N GLY A 379 -9.84 6.63 -8.97
CA GLY A 379 -10.05 7.03 -10.36
C GLY A 379 -10.16 5.85 -11.32
N ALA A 380 -9.38 4.78 -11.09
CA ALA A 380 -9.45 3.54 -11.86
C ALA A 380 -10.64 2.67 -11.42
N ASP A 381 -10.83 2.47 -10.12
CA ASP A 381 -11.88 1.60 -9.58
C ASP A 381 -13.30 2.09 -9.87
N ARG A 382 -13.53 3.41 -9.93
CA ARG A 382 -14.82 3.99 -10.35
C ARG A 382 -15.28 3.55 -11.74
N LYS A 383 -14.34 3.20 -12.62
CA LYS A 383 -14.65 2.79 -13.99
C LYS A 383 -14.91 1.30 -14.10
N MET A 384 -14.64 0.53 -13.05
CA MET A 384 -14.81 -0.91 -13.06
C MET A 384 -16.30 -1.28 -13.02
N PRO A 385 -16.73 -2.33 -13.75
CA PRO A 385 -18.10 -2.81 -13.72
C PRO A 385 -18.57 -3.13 -12.30
N GLY A 386 -19.77 -2.66 -11.95
CA GLY A 386 -20.36 -2.94 -10.65
C GLY A 386 -19.67 -2.26 -9.46
N ALA A 387 -18.88 -1.21 -9.66
CA ALA A 387 -18.33 -0.44 -8.55
C ALA A 387 -19.44 0.26 -7.72
N THR A 388 -19.42 0.07 -6.40
CA THR A 388 -20.40 0.61 -5.44
C THR A 388 -19.73 1.51 -4.41
N GLY A 389 -20.51 2.34 -3.72
CA GLY A 389 -20.03 3.19 -2.61
C GLY A 389 -20.30 4.69 -2.81
N ASN A 390 -20.20 5.46 -1.73
CA ASN A 390 -20.56 6.88 -1.72
C ASN A 390 -19.54 7.78 -2.44
N ALA A 391 -18.34 7.29 -2.71
CA ALA A 391 -17.29 8.03 -3.42
C ALA A 391 -17.20 7.64 -4.90
N THR A 392 -18.20 6.95 -5.45
CA THR A 392 -18.27 6.56 -6.87
C THR A 392 -18.69 7.72 -7.79
N GLY A 393 -19.29 8.77 -7.23
CA GLY A 393 -19.73 9.95 -7.97
C GLY A 393 -18.60 10.58 -8.79
N SER A 394 -18.85 10.80 -10.07
CA SER A 394 -17.92 11.48 -10.96
C SER A 394 -17.87 12.96 -10.56
N ARG A 395 -16.71 13.43 -10.07
CA ARG A 395 -16.38 14.84 -10.27
C ARG A 395 -16.23 15.00 -11.77
N ALA A 396 -16.97 15.92 -12.39
CA ALA A 396 -16.74 16.29 -13.78
C ALA A 396 -15.26 16.67 -13.90
N VAL A 397 -14.44 15.71 -14.33
CA VAL A 397 -13.05 15.96 -14.66
C VAL A 397 -13.11 16.98 -15.78
N ASP A 398 -12.30 18.04 -15.69
CA ASP A 398 -12.09 18.95 -16.81
C ASP A 398 -11.90 18.10 -18.07
N ARG A 399 -12.87 18.16 -18.99
CA ARG A 399 -12.87 17.36 -20.23
C ARG A 399 -11.49 17.40 -20.93
N PRO A 400 -10.75 18.52 -20.92
CA PRO A 400 -9.36 18.57 -21.40
C PRO A 400 -8.39 17.62 -20.69
N VAL A 401 -8.41 17.54 -19.36
CA VAL A 401 -7.54 16.66 -18.57
C VAL A 401 -7.86 15.20 -18.86
N GLY A 402 -9.15 14.85 -18.90
CA GLY A 402 -9.58 13.48 -19.25
C GLY A 402 -9.17 13.09 -20.67
N TRP A 403 -9.25 14.02 -21.63
CA TRP A 403 -8.76 13.82 -23.00
C TRP A 403 -7.23 13.64 -23.05
N TYR A 404 -6.48 14.46 -22.32
CA TYR A 404 -5.03 14.36 -22.23
C TYR A 404 -4.58 13.00 -21.67
N LEU A 405 -5.20 12.55 -20.58
CA LEU A 405 -4.87 11.27 -19.95
C LEU A 405 -5.17 10.07 -20.88
N ARG A 406 -6.22 10.13 -21.71
CA ARG A 406 -6.46 9.10 -22.74
C ARG A 406 -5.33 9.04 -23.78
N ARG A 407 -4.84 10.20 -24.23
CA ARG A 407 -3.68 10.26 -25.14
C ARG A 407 -2.40 9.76 -24.51
N LEU A 408 -2.22 10.01 -23.22
CA LEU A 408 -1.11 9.46 -22.44
C LEU A 408 -1.21 7.92 -22.39
N GLN A 409 -2.42 7.39 -22.15
CA GLN A 409 -2.71 5.96 -22.18
C GLN A 409 -2.52 5.32 -23.57
N GLU A 410 -2.52 6.08 -24.65
CA GLU A 410 -2.16 5.54 -25.97
C GLU A 410 -0.66 5.28 -26.12
N ARG A 411 0.19 5.95 -25.32
CA ARG A 411 1.64 6.04 -25.56
C ARG A 411 2.49 5.36 -24.50
N TYR A 412 2.03 5.26 -23.26
CA TYR A 412 2.83 4.78 -22.12
C TYR A 412 3.39 3.35 -22.25
N ALA A 413 2.74 2.49 -23.05
CA ALA A 413 3.21 1.14 -23.34
C ALA A 413 4.39 1.08 -24.32
N GLY A 414 4.55 2.09 -25.19
CA GLY A 414 5.52 2.08 -26.29
C GLY A 414 6.53 3.22 -26.31
N ASP A 415 6.22 4.37 -25.70
CA ASP A 415 7.10 5.53 -25.61
C ASP A 415 7.85 5.53 -24.26
N PRO A 416 9.20 5.41 -24.26
CA PRO A 416 9.97 5.32 -23.02
C PRO A 416 9.82 6.54 -22.11
N GLN A 417 9.67 7.74 -22.69
CA GLN A 417 9.59 8.98 -21.92
C GLN A 417 8.23 9.13 -21.26
N VAL A 418 7.15 8.87 -22.01
CA VAL A 418 5.78 8.87 -21.46
C VAL A 418 5.61 7.73 -20.45
N GLY A 419 6.13 6.54 -20.77
CA GLY A 419 6.09 5.38 -19.88
C GLY A 419 6.84 5.62 -18.57
N ALA A 420 8.02 6.25 -18.61
CA ALA A 420 8.79 6.57 -17.41
C ALA A 420 8.05 7.55 -16.49
N ALA A 421 7.45 8.61 -17.05
CA ALA A 421 6.64 9.56 -16.29
C ALA A 421 5.38 8.89 -15.69
N PHE A 422 4.73 8.02 -16.45
CA PHE A 422 3.58 7.26 -15.95
C PHE A 422 3.96 6.34 -14.79
N ARG A 423 5.07 5.58 -14.94
CA ARG A 423 5.56 4.67 -13.89
C ARG A 423 5.97 5.40 -12.63
N SER A 424 6.69 6.53 -12.71
CA SER A 424 7.11 7.29 -11.52
C SER A 424 5.93 7.82 -10.69
N VAL A 425 4.83 8.16 -11.35
CA VAL A 425 3.59 8.57 -10.69
C VAL A 425 2.88 7.38 -10.04
N LEU A 426 2.80 6.23 -10.72
CA LEU A 426 2.21 5.01 -10.14
C LEU A 426 3.03 4.46 -8.97
N THR A 427 4.37 4.53 -9.04
CA THR A 427 5.27 4.10 -7.96
C THR A 427 5.44 5.15 -6.87
N LEU A 428 4.68 6.25 -6.94
CA LEU A 428 4.67 7.36 -5.97
C LEU A 428 6.06 8.00 -5.78
N SER A 429 6.94 7.90 -6.77
CA SER A 429 8.28 8.52 -6.76
C SER A 429 8.29 9.92 -7.39
N ALA A 430 7.17 10.32 -8.03
CA ALA A 430 6.93 11.66 -8.55
C ALA A 430 5.46 12.09 -8.35
N PRO A 431 5.18 13.40 -8.26
CA PRO A 431 3.80 13.91 -8.19
C PRO A 431 3.05 13.77 -9.52
N MET A 432 1.71 13.78 -9.48
CA MET A 432 0.85 13.76 -10.68
C MET A 432 1.21 14.84 -11.72
N SER A 433 1.74 16.00 -11.30
CA SER A 433 2.17 17.08 -12.20
C SER A 433 3.31 16.66 -13.14
N ALA A 434 4.07 15.61 -12.81
CA ALA A 434 5.11 15.06 -13.69
C ALA A 434 4.55 14.55 -15.03
N LEU A 435 3.29 14.11 -15.07
CA LEU A 435 2.61 13.72 -16.31
C LEU A 435 2.41 14.88 -17.27
N PHE A 436 2.49 16.13 -16.79
CA PHE A 436 2.27 17.36 -17.55
C PHE A 436 3.57 18.15 -17.80
N ALA A 437 4.72 17.60 -17.42
CA ALA A 437 6.01 18.23 -17.68
C ALA A 437 6.19 18.52 -19.19
N PRO A 438 6.84 19.62 -19.59
CA PRO A 438 6.85 20.07 -21.00
C PRO A 438 7.28 18.99 -22.00
N ALA A 439 8.31 18.21 -21.67
CA ALA A 439 8.76 17.11 -22.52
C ALA A 439 7.70 16.01 -22.67
N VAL A 440 7.05 15.60 -21.57
CA VAL A 440 6.00 14.58 -21.55
C VAL A 440 4.77 15.08 -22.30
N ALA A 441 4.33 16.30 -22.03
CA ALA A 441 3.22 16.94 -22.74
C ALA A 441 3.48 17.02 -24.24
N ARG A 442 4.70 17.39 -24.67
CA ARG A 442 5.08 17.40 -26.09
C ARG A 442 4.95 16.01 -26.72
N ALA A 443 5.42 14.97 -26.04
CA ALA A 443 5.31 13.59 -26.52
C ALA A 443 3.86 13.09 -26.57
N VAL A 444 3.02 13.47 -25.60
CA VAL A 444 1.59 13.09 -25.55
C VAL A 444 0.76 13.83 -26.62
N LEU A 445 1.01 15.12 -26.81
CA LEU A 445 0.24 15.95 -27.73
C LEU A 445 0.65 15.74 -29.18
N PHE A 446 1.96 15.78 -29.46
CA PHE A 446 2.50 15.83 -30.82
C PHE A 446 3.26 14.57 -31.23
N GLY A 447 3.61 13.68 -30.28
CA GLY A 447 4.31 12.44 -30.58
C GLY A 447 3.40 11.39 -31.22
N PRO A 448 3.93 10.56 -32.15
CA PRO A 448 3.19 9.46 -32.73
C PRO A 448 2.90 8.37 -31.68
N VAL A 449 1.80 7.64 -31.86
CA VAL A 449 1.54 6.43 -31.08
C VAL A 449 2.45 5.33 -31.62
N ARG A 450 3.47 4.97 -30.84
CA ARG A 450 4.44 3.94 -31.24
C ARG A 450 3.77 2.55 -31.24
N ARG A 451 4.13 1.71 -32.21
CA ARG A 451 3.69 0.32 -32.25
C ARG A 451 4.24 -0.43 -31.04
N THR A 452 3.35 -1.15 -30.35
CA THR A 452 3.69 -2.06 -29.26
C THR A 452 3.81 -3.50 -29.78
N PRO A 453 4.48 -4.41 -29.05
CA PRO A 453 4.51 -5.83 -29.39
C PRO A 453 3.10 -6.40 -29.59
N ALA A 454 2.94 -7.31 -30.57
CA ALA A 454 1.68 -7.99 -30.84
C ALA A 454 1.41 -9.14 -29.86
N GLY A 455 2.48 -9.69 -29.27
CA GLY A 455 2.44 -10.74 -28.26
C GLY A 455 3.39 -10.42 -27.09
N PRO A 456 3.50 -11.33 -26.11
CA PRO A 456 4.35 -11.15 -24.95
C PRO A 456 5.82 -10.97 -25.37
N PRO A 457 6.50 -9.88 -24.95
CA PRO A 457 7.89 -9.65 -25.28
C PRO A 457 8.79 -10.52 -24.39
N LEU A 458 9.16 -11.69 -24.90
CA LEU A 458 9.97 -12.68 -24.16
C LEU A 458 11.41 -12.21 -23.90
N ARG A 459 11.92 -11.26 -24.70
CA ARG A 459 13.27 -10.69 -24.56
C ARG A 459 13.23 -9.18 -24.31
N ARG A 460 14.20 -8.68 -23.55
CA ARG A 460 14.46 -7.24 -23.46
C ARG A 460 14.86 -6.68 -24.81
N GLU A 461 14.51 -5.42 -25.05
CA GLU A 461 14.99 -4.72 -26.23
C GLU A 461 16.48 -4.40 -26.07
N ALA A 462 17.25 -4.60 -27.15
CA ALA A 462 18.64 -4.16 -27.17
C ALA A 462 18.69 -2.64 -26.93
N PRO A 463 19.71 -2.12 -26.22
CA PRO A 463 19.97 -0.69 -26.18
C PRO A 463 20.05 -0.20 -27.63
N ALA A 464 19.33 0.87 -27.96
CA ALA A 464 19.48 1.48 -29.28
C ALA A 464 20.96 1.87 -29.41
N GLY A 465 21.68 1.22 -30.33
CA GLY A 465 23.08 1.55 -30.59
C GLY A 465 23.18 3.02 -30.94
N HIS A 466 24.07 3.73 -30.24
CA HIS A 466 24.41 5.12 -30.54
C HIS A 466 25.41 5.18 -31.68
#